data_AF-A0A521B7Y4-F1
#
_entry.id   AF-A0A521B7Y4-F1
#
_cell.length_a   1.000
_cell.length_b   1.000
_cell.length_c   1.000
_cell.angle_alpha   90.00
_cell.angle_beta   90.00
_cell.angle_gamma   90.00
#
_symmetry.space_group_name_H-M   'P 1'
#
loop_
_entity.id
_entity.type
_entity.pdbx_description
1 polymer ?
#
loop_
_entity_poly.entity_id
_entity_poly.type
_entity_poly.pdbx_seq_one_letter_code
_entity_poly.pdbx_strand_id
1 'polypeptide(L)'
;MDQETTDYIINYFGNLMTKNEKLALKHQMSSFKSNENPQFRKIMIDKGWISSNPEITNLLENSYEVFKQNIVTRVMTETPEKVFFNNCPKCDKLARTPHAKQCRFCGYSWHHLIVAQFKLNDTIQITGRQFFLIGQIIEGEIREGQRIDLRILGLNKKIKIESIEFALKHQDEKVWEDISLGTNELTEQDKEYLKSIHPFKESLDIIIE
;
A
#
# COMPACT_ATOMS: atom_id res chain seq x y z
N MET A 1 -6.99 -20.26 -3.31
CA MET A 1 -7.02 -18.85 -3.75
C MET A 1 -6.93 -18.85 -5.27
N ASP A 2 -7.66 -17.98 -5.96
CA ASP A 2 -7.62 -17.92 -7.43
C ASP A 2 -6.37 -17.16 -7.93
N GLN A 3 -6.14 -17.23 -9.24
CA GLN A 3 -4.99 -16.61 -9.89
C GLN A 3 -4.99 -15.09 -9.81
N GLU A 4 -6.16 -14.45 -9.92
CA GLU A 4 -6.29 -12.99 -9.91
C GLU A 4 -5.88 -12.44 -8.54
N THR A 5 -6.35 -13.07 -7.47
CA THR A 5 -5.96 -12.70 -6.10
C THR A 5 -4.46 -12.93 -5.85
N THR A 6 -3.91 -14.04 -6.35
CA THR A 6 -2.48 -14.35 -6.25
C THR A 6 -1.63 -13.27 -6.92
N ASP A 7 -1.95 -12.94 -8.17
CA ASP A 7 -1.20 -11.93 -8.93
C ASP A 7 -1.38 -10.53 -8.31
N TYR A 8 -2.55 -10.21 -7.75
CA TYR A 8 -2.77 -8.95 -7.04
C TYR A 8 -1.83 -8.79 -5.84
N ILE A 9 -1.71 -9.82 -5.00
CA ILE A 9 -0.81 -9.78 -3.82
C ILE A 9 0.64 -9.64 -4.27
N ILE A 10 1.08 -10.47 -5.22
CA ILE A 10 2.46 -10.44 -5.73
C ILE A 10 2.81 -9.06 -6.32
N ASN A 11 1.91 -8.45 -7.07
CA ASN A 11 2.18 -7.20 -7.77
C ASN A 11 2.16 -5.97 -6.84
N TYR A 12 1.27 -5.95 -5.84
CA TYR A 12 1.03 -4.74 -5.03
C TYR A 12 1.51 -4.82 -3.59
N PHE A 13 1.75 -6.03 -3.07
CA PHE A 13 2.23 -6.25 -1.70
C PHE A 13 3.64 -6.84 -1.70
N GLY A 14 4.41 -6.54 -2.73
CA GLY A 14 5.80 -6.97 -2.86
C GLY A 14 6.66 -6.55 -1.67
N ASN A 15 6.32 -5.47 -0.96
CA ASN A 15 7.00 -5.07 0.28
C ASN A 15 6.96 -6.15 1.37
N LEU A 16 5.92 -7.00 1.42
CA LEU A 16 5.76 -8.10 2.39
C LEU A 16 6.55 -9.38 2.01
N MET A 17 7.18 -9.39 0.85
CA MET A 17 8.00 -10.50 0.38
C MET A 17 9.41 -10.45 0.98
N THR A 18 9.98 -11.63 1.22
CA THR A 18 11.38 -11.76 1.65
C THR A 18 12.33 -11.32 0.52
N LYS A 19 13.59 -11.07 0.88
CA LYS A 19 14.62 -10.73 -0.12
C LYS A 19 14.79 -11.84 -1.15
N ASN A 20 14.80 -13.10 -0.72
CA ASN A 20 14.97 -14.25 -1.59
C ASN A 20 13.75 -14.43 -2.52
N GLU A 21 12.54 -14.24 -2.03
CA GLU A 21 11.33 -14.31 -2.87
C GLU A 21 11.33 -13.23 -3.95
N LYS A 22 11.69 -11.98 -3.60
CA LYS A 22 11.82 -10.88 -4.56
C LYS A 22 12.86 -11.19 -5.64
N LEU A 23 14.00 -11.76 -5.23
CA LEU A 23 15.06 -12.16 -6.14
C LEU A 23 14.63 -13.32 -7.04
N ALA A 24 13.89 -14.30 -6.54
CA ALA A 24 13.36 -15.41 -7.32
C ALA A 24 12.35 -14.95 -8.39
N LEU A 25 11.42 -14.05 -8.04
CA LEU A 25 10.53 -13.42 -9.03
C LEU A 25 11.33 -12.71 -10.13
N LYS A 26 12.34 -11.93 -9.71
CA LYS A 26 13.19 -11.19 -10.64
C LYS A 26 14.02 -12.10 -11.53
N HIS A 27 14.56 -13.18 -10.96
CA HIS A 27 15.28 -14.24 -11.69
C HIS A 27 14.39 -14.81 -12.77
N GLN A 28 13.18 -15.29 -12.43
CA GLN A 28 12.30 -15.91 -13.40
C GLN A 28 11.94 -14.95 -14.55
N MET A 29 11.52 -13.73 -14.20
CA MET A 29 11.15 -12.72 -15.20
C MET A 29 12.32 -12.36 -16.13
N SER A 30 13.52 -12.23 -15.57
CA SER A 30 14.74 -11.88 -16.31
C SER A 30 15.21 -13.03 -17.20
N SER A 31 15.19 -14.25 -16.67
CA SER A 31 15.51 -15.47 -17.42
C SER A 31 14.56 -15.65 -18.61
N PHE A 32 13.26 -15.45 -18.43
CA PHE A 32 12.28 -15.51 -19.51
C PHE A 32 12.52 -14.44 -20.58
N LYS A 33 12.69 -13.18 -20.19
CA LYS A 33 12.90 -12.04 -21.13
C LYS A 33 14.22 -12.09 -21.91
N SER A 34 15.22 -12.80 -21.39
CA SER A 34 16.57 -12.86 -21.99
C SER A 34 16.89 -14.20 -22.64
N ASN A 35 15.94 -15.14 -22.67
CA ASN A 35 16.16 -16.51 -23.14
C ASN A 35 16.77 -16.57 -24.54
N GLU A 36 16.34 -15.69 -25.44
CA GLU A 36 16.76 -15.68 -26.84
C GLU A 36 17.87 -14.66 -27.14
N ASN A 37 18.32 -13.87 -26.15
CA ASN A 37 19.32 -12.82 -26.35
C ASN A 37 20.48 -12.96 -25.36
N PRO A 38 21.59 -13.63 -25.74
CA PRO A 38 22.74 -13.87 -24.86
C PRO A 38 23.40 -12.59 -24.35
N GLN A 39 23.46 -11.52 -25.15
CA GLN A 39 24.03 -10.23 -24.71
C GLN A 39 23.18 -9.60 -23.62
N PHE A 40 21.86 -9.59 -23.81
CA PHE A 40 20.91 -9.09 -22.83
C PHE A 40 20.90 -9.93 -21.55
N ARG A 41 21.04 -11.27 -21.70
CA ARG A 41 21.18 -12.19 -20.56
C ARG A 41 22.42 -11.88 -19.72
N LYS A 42 23.57 -11.63 -20.36
CA LYS A 42 24.80 -11.25 -19.65
C LYS A 42 24.60 -9.98 -18.82
N ILE A 43 23.98 -8.95 -19.40
CA ILE A 43 23.66 -7.70 -18.68
C ILE A 43 22.77 -7.97 -17.45
N MET A 44 21.79 -8.86 -17.55
CA MET A 44 20.92 -9.21 -16.43
C MET A 44 21.63 -9.99 -15.33
N ILE A 45 22.59 -10.85 -15.69
CA ILE A 45 23.45 -11.55 -14.73
C ILE A 45 24.36 -10.53 -14.02
N ASP A 46 25.02 -9.65 -14.76
CA ASP A 46 25.93 -8.63 -14.21
C ASP A 46 25.19 -7.67 -13.24
N LYS A 47 23.91 -7.39 -13.50
CA LYS A 47 23.04 -6.60 -12.59
C LYS A 47 22.49 -7.39 -11.39
N GLY A 48 22.81 -8.68 -11.27
CA GLY A 48 22.32 -9.56 -10.20
C GLY A 48 20.82 -9.88 -10.32
N TRP A 49 20.23 -9.74 -11.50
CA TRP A 49 18.80 -10.00 -11.73
C TRP A 49 18.54 -11.47 -12.03
N ILE A 50 19.52 -12.17 -12.62
CA ILE A 50 19.55 -13.61 -12.76
C ILE A 50 20.54 -14.14 -11.72
N SER A 51 20.01 -14.68 -10.63
CA SER A 51 20.82 -15.25 -9.55
C SER A 51 21.33 -16.65 -9.91
N SER A 52 22.56 -16.97 -9.48
CA SER A 52 23.14 -18.33 -9.47
C SER A 52 23.08 -18.97 -8.08
N ASN A 53 22.48 -18.31 -7.09
CA ASN A 53 22.35 -18.83 -5.72
C ASN A 53 21.37 -20.04 -5.73
N PRO A 54 21.82 -21.23 -5.29
CA PRO A 54 20.96 -22.42 -5.18
C PRO A 54 19.67 -22.18 -4.40
N GLU A 55 19.70 -21.38 -3.33
CA GLU A 55 18.49 -21.09 -2.54
C GLU A 55 17.39 -20.44 -3.39
N ILE A 56 17.76 -19.58 -4.35
CA ILE A 56 16.81 -18.89 -5.24
C ILE A 56 16.25 -19.87 -6.27
N THR A 57 17.09 -20.77 -6.80
CA THR A 57 16.67 -21.80 -7.74
C THR A 57 15.76 -22.82 -7.07
N ASN A 58 16.04 -23.21 -5.83
CA ASN A 58 15.25 -24.15 -5.03
C ASN A 58 13.81 -23.63 -4.82
N LEU A 59 13.63 -22.32 -4.63
CA LEU A 59 12.30 -21.71 -4.53
C LEU A 59 11.44 -21.92 -5.79
N LEU A 60 12.05 -22.17 -6.95
CA LEU A 60 11.39 -22.31 -8.24
C LEU A 60 11.24 -23.77 -8.72
N GLU A 61 11.73 -24.75 -7.95
CA GLU A 61 11.76 -26.18 -8.34
C GLU A 61 10.37 -26.75 -8.68
N ASN A 62 9.36 -26.40 -7.89
CA ASN A 62 8.00 -26.96 -8.00
C ASN A 62 7.10 -26.20 -9.00
N SER A 63 7.69 -25.48 -9.97
CA SER A 63 7.06 -24.53 -10.90
C SER A 63 6.84 -23.11 -10.36
N TYR A 64 6.75 -22.16 -11.29
CA TYR A 64 6.55 -20.75 -10.99
C TYR A 64 5.18 -20.45 -10.35
N GLU A 65 4.13 -21.16 -10.74
CA GLU A 65 2.80 -20.94 -10.17
C GLU A 65 2.72 -21.43 -8.72
N VAL A 66 3.30 -22.60 -8.42
CA VAL A 66 3.41 -23.09 -7.02
C VAL A 66 4.26 -22.14 -6.18
N PHE A 67 5.36 -21.61 -6.73
CA PHE A 67 6.16 -20.60 -6.05
C PHE A 67 5.35 -19.36 -5.67
N LYS A 68 4.56 -18.79 -6.60
CA LYS A 68 3.68 -17.64 -6.29
C LYS A 68 2.65 -17.99 -5.21
N GLN A 69 2.03 -19.16 -5.27
CA GLN A 69 1.07 -19.62 -4.28
C GLN A 69 1.70 -19.78 -2.89
N ASN A 70 2.95 -20.25 -2.80
CA ASN A 70 3.67 -20.38 -1.54
C ASN A 70 3.95 -19.01 -0.89
N ILE A 71 4.38 -18.03 -1.68
CA ILE A 71 4.58 -16.64 -1.21
C ILE A 71 3.27 -16.10 -0.64
N VAL A 72 2.18 -16.23 -1.41
CA VAL A 72 0.88 -15.68 -1.02
C VAL A 72 0.34 -16.37 0.21
N THR A 73 0.44 -17.70 0.29
CA THR A 73 0.07 -18.47 1.49
C THR A 73 0.83 -17.96 2.70
N ARG A 74 2.15 -17.81 2.60
CA ARG A 74 2.99 -17.27 3.69
C ARG A 74 2.55 -15.87 4.11
N VAL A 75 2.42 -14.94 3.17
CA VAL A 75 2.02 -13.54 3.45
C VAL A 75 0.67 -13.49 4.15
N MET A 76 -0.30 -14.29 3.70
CA MET A 76 -1.64 -14.34 4.28
C MET A 76 -1.69 -15.09 5.62
N THR A 77 -0.73 -15.98 5.90
CA THR A 77 -0.62 -16.63 7.21
C THR A 77 0.11 -15.76 8.23
N GLU A 78 1.20 -15.11 7.84
CA GLU A 78 2.08 -14.37 8.76
C GLU A 78 1.64 -12.92 8.98
N THR A 79 1.09 -12.27 7.96
CA THR A 79 0.74 -10.83 8.00
C THR A 79 -0.56 -10.50 7.25
N PRO A 80 -1.69 -11.21 7.49
CA PRO A 80 -2.95 -10.95 6.80
C PRO A 80 -3.47 -9.51 6.97
N GLU A 81 -3.19 -8.88 8.12
CA GLU A 81 -3.64 -7.54 8.47
C GLU A 81 -3.03 -6.43 7.60
N LYS A 82 -1.90 -6.72 6.93
CA LYS A 82 -1.22 -5.77 6.04
C LYS A 82 -1.69 -5.86 4.59
N VAL A 83 -2.48 -6.88 4.26
CA VAL A 83 -3.04 -7.07 2.91
C VAL A 83 -4.46 -6.53 2.88
N PHE A 84 -4.79 -5.75 1.86
CA PHE A 84 -6.15 -5.29 1.62
C PHE A 84 -6.56 -5.49 0.17
N PHE A 85 -7.84 -5.76 -0.04
CA PHE A 85 -8.42 -5.93 -1.35
C PHE A 85 -9.30 -4.73 -1.68
N ASN A 86 -9.04 -4.11 -2.82
CA ASN A 86 -9.87 -3.04 -3.34
C ASN A 86 -11.01 -3.66 -4.14
N ASN A 87 -12.10 -4.05 -3.47
CA ASN A 87 -13.26 -4.62 -4.12
C ASN A 87 -14.24 -3.54 -4.59
N CYS A 88 -14.90 -3.79 -5.72
CA CYS A 88 -15.95 -2.91 -6.22
C CYS A 88 -17.14 -2.89 -5.26
N PRO A 89 -17.57 -1.73 -4.74
CA PRO A 89 -18.70 -1.66 -3.80
C PRO A 89 -20.05 -2.06 -4.42
N LYS A 90 -20.16 -2.13 -5.75
CA LYS A 90 -21.39 -2.55 -6.45
C LYS A 90 -21.47 -4.06 -6.73
N CYS A 91 -20.36 -4.71 -7.03
CA CYS A 91 -20.36 -6.11 -7.48
C CYS A 91 -19.34 -7.01 -6.75
N ASP A 92 -18.64 -6.45 -5.76
CA ASP A 92 -17.65 -7.10 -4.89
C ASP A 92 -16.44 -7.75 -5.60
N LYS A 93 -16.31 -7.60 -6.91
CA LYS A 93 -15.15 -8.09 -7.65
C LYS A 93 -13.90 -7.25 -7.36
N LEU A 94 -12.75 -7.92 -7.28
CA LEU A 94 -11.44 -7.31 -7.08
C LEU A 94 -11.10 -6.32 -8.19
N ALA A 95 -10.77 -5.09 -7.82
CA ALA A 95 -10.35 -4.06 -8.76
C ALA A 95 -8.93 -4.32 -9.26
N ARG A 96 -8.57 -3.70 -10.39
CA ARG A 96 -7.29 -3.92 -11.07
C ARG A 96 -6.08 -3.57 -10.21
N THR A 97 -6.20 -2.53 -9.39
CA THR A 97 -5.12 -2.00 -8.54
C THR A 97 -5.69 -1.55 -7.19
N PRO A 98 -4.85 -1.41 -6.15
CA PRO A 98 -5.25 -0.83 -4.87
C PRO A 98 -5.81 0.58 -4.97
N HIS A 99 -5.40 1.36 -5.97
CA HIS A 99 -5.81 2.74 -6.20
C HIS A 99 -7.01 2.89 -7.15
N ALA A 100 -7.51 1.80 -7.72
CA ALA A 100 -8.56 1.87 -8.73
C ALA A 100 -9.87 2.42 -8.14
N LYS A 101 -10.53 3.31 -8.89
CA LYS A 101 -11.80 3.96 -8.50
C LYS A 101 -12.95 3.63 -9.45
N GLN A 102 -12.72 2.69 -10.36
CA GLN A 102 -13.68 2.21 -11.34
C GLN A 102 -13.53 0.69 -11.52
N CYS A 103 -14.67 0.00 -11.57
CA CYS A 103 -14.72 -1.44 -11.76
C CYS A 103 -14.51 -1.81 -13.22
N ARG A 104 -13.54 -2.68 -13.50
CA ARG A 104 -13.34 -3.26 -14.85
C ARG A 104 -14.42 -4.25 -15.28
N PHE A 105 -15.22 -4.76 -14.34
CA PHE A 105 -16.23 -5.79 -14.61
C PHE A 105 -17.63 -5.21 -14.83
N CYS A 106 -18.08 -4.31 -13.95
CA CYS A 106 -19.43 -3.73 -14.02
C CYS A 106 -19.45 -2.25 -14.42
N GLY A 107 -18.28 -1.63 -14.65
CA GLY A 107 -18.15 -0.23 -15.06
C GLY A 107 -18.43 0.80 -13.96
N TYR A 108 -18.93 0.39 -12.79
CA TYR A 108 -19.26 1.30 -11.69
C TYR A 108 -18.04 2.11 -11.24
N SER A 109 -18.25 3.41 -11.05
CA SER A 109 -17.25 4.38 -10.61
C SER A 109 -17.65 4.91 -9.23
N TRP A 110 -16.73 4.84 -8.28
CA TRP A 110 -16.94 5.32 -6.90
C TRP A 110 -16.12 6.56 -6.57
N HIS A 111 -15.70 7.32 -7.60
CA HIS A 111 -15.06 8.63 -7.40
C HIS A 111 -15.94 9.58 -6.56
N HIS A 112 -17.26 9.47 -6.69
CA HIS A 112 -18.21 10.28 -5.92
C HIS A 112 -18.23 9.98 -4.41
N LEU A 113 -17.66 8.85 -3.97
CA LEU A 113 -17.49 8.56 -2.54
C LEU A 113 -16.32 9.34 -1.95
N ILE A 114 -15.40 9.82 -2.78
CA ILE A 114 -14.21 10.55 -2.38
C ILE A 114 -14.55 12.03 -2.38
N VAL A 115 -14.41 12.66 -1.22
CA VAL A 115 -14.83 14.04 -0.99
C VAL A 115 -13.68 14.99 -0.72
N ALA A 116 -12.51 14.45 -0.40
CA ALA A 116 -11.27 15.22 -0.34
C ALA A 116 -10.05 14.32 -0.57
N GLN A 117 -8.94 14.96 -0.93
CA GLN A 117 -7.60 14.36 -0.93
C GLN A 117 -6.72 15.06 0.09
N PHE A 118 -6.10 14.29 0.96
CA PHE A 118 -5.29 14.78 2.07
C PHE A 118 -3.86 14.30 1.95
N LYS A 119 -2.90 15.22 1.88
CA LYS A 119 -1.48 14.91 1.91
C LYS A 119 -1.01 14.88 3.36
N LEU A 120 -0.71 13.69 3.85
CA LEU A 120 -0.14 13.49 5.18
C LEU A 120 1.31 13.98 5.20
N ASN A 121 1.63 14.85 6.16
CA ASN A 121 2.98 15.36 6.37
C ASN A 121 3.61 14.72 7.62
N ASP A 122 2.83 14.60 8.71
CA ASP A 122 3.30 14.12 10.00
C ASP A 122 2.19 13.42 10.79
N THR A 123 2.55 12.76 11.89
CA THR A 123 1.61 12.19 12.85
C THR A 123 2.05 12.44 14.28
N ILE A 124 1.12 12.75 15.17
CA ILE A 124 1.44 13.04 16.57
C ILE A 124 0.42 12.44 17.54
N GLN A 125 0.93 11.95 18.67
CA GLN A 125 0.12 11.62 19.83
C GLN A 125 0.35 12.70 20.88
N ILE A 126 -0.70 13.41 21.29
CA ILE A 126 -0.66 14.34 22.41
C ILE A 126 -1.25 13.63 23.63
N THR A 127 -0.59 13.72 24.79
CA THR A 127 -1.06 13.09 26.03
C THR A 127 -2.46 13.60 26.39
N GLY A 128 -3.39 12.67 26.62
CA GLY A 128 -4.78 12.99 26.95
C GLY A 128 -5.62 13.49 25.78
N ARG A 129 -5.12 13.43 24.55
CA ARG A 129 -5.87 13.79 23.33
C ARG A 129 -5.82 12.64 22.31
N GLN A 130 -6.53 12.82 21.21
CA GLN A 130 -6.52 11.90 20.07
C GLN A 130 -5.14 11.77 19.42
N PHE A 131 -4.98 10.74 18.61
CA PHE A 131 -3.89 10.66 17.65
C PHE A 131 -4.24 11.51 16.43
N PHE A 132 -3.32 12.37 16.02
CA PHE A 132 -3.54 13.32 14.92
C PHE A 132 -2.68 12.97 13.71
N LEU A 133 -3.34 13.02 12.55
CA LEU A 133 -2.71 13.02 11.22
C LEU A 133 -2.61 14.46 10.74
N ILE A 134 -1.39 14.97 10.57
CA ILE A 134 -1.11 16.38 10.26
C ILE A 134 -0.73 16.50 8.79
N GLY A 135 -1.34 17.44 8.07
CA GLY A 135 -1.12 17.55 6.64
C GLY A 135 -1.93 18.65 5.97
N GLN A 136 -2.08 18.53 4.66
CA GLN A 136 -2.69 19.54 3.81
C GLN A 136 -3.82 18.96 2.98
N ILE A 137 -4.90 19.73 2.84
CA ILE A 137 -5.95 19.43 1.86
C ILE A 137 -5.40 19.77 0.49
N ILE A 138 -5.34 18.77 -0.39
CA ILE A 138 -4.97 18.94 -1.80
C ILE A 138 -6.20 19.33 -2.63
N GLU A 139 -7.33 18.69 -2.35
CA GLU A 139 -8.60 18.91 -3.03
C GLU A 139 -9.77 18.57 -2.10
N GLY A 140 -10.91 19.26 -2.28
CA GLY A 140 -12.17 18.92 -1.63
C GLY A 140 -12.38 19.53 -0.24
N GLU A 141 -13.42 19.07 0.45
CA GLU A 141 -13.81 19.56 1.78
C GLU A 141 -13.81 18.42 2.80
N ILE A 142 -13.11 18.65 3.92
CA ILE A 142 -13.04 17.71 5.03
C ILE A 142 -14.03 18.13 6.13
N ARG A 143 -14.76 17.15 6.69
CA ARG A 143 -15.71 17.33 7.79
C ARG A 143 -15.59 16.18 8.78
N GLU A 144 -15.91 16.45 10.04
CA GLU A 144 -16.04 15.41 11.06
C GLU A 144 -17.07 14.36 10.63
N GLY A 145 -16.80 13.10 11.00
CA GLY A 145 -17.63 11.96 10.62
C GLY A 145 -17.21 11.28 9.32
N GLN A 146 -16.53 11.97 8.42
CA GLN A 146 -15.92 11.36 7.23
C GLN A 146 -14.81 10.38 7.62
N ARG A 147 -14.39 9.51 6.69
CA ARG A 147 -13.34 8.51 6.94
C ARG A 147 -12.10 8.77 6.09
N ILE A 148 -10.91 8.55 6.66
CA ILE A 148 -9.62 8.57 5.97
C ILE A 148 -9.25 7.15 5.58
N ASP A 149 -8.99 6.88 4.31
CA ASP A 149 -8.53 5.58 3.85
C ASP A 149 -7.00 5.45 4.00
N LEU A 150 -6.56 4.66 5.00
CA LEU A 150 -5.14 4.43 5.29
C LEU A 150 -4.57 3.21 4.56
N ARG A 151 -5.39 2.48 3.79
CA ARG A 151 -4.98 1.24 3.12
C ARG A 151 -3.77 1.45 2.24
N ILE A 152 -3.71 2.60 1.56
CA ILE A 152 -2.60 2.92 0.67
C ILE A 152 -1.27 3.13 1.38
N LEU A 153 -1.30 3.41 2.69
CA LEU A 153 -0.12 3.46 3.52
C LEU A 153 0.29 2.09 4.07
N GLY A 154 -0.44 1.02 3.76
CA GLY A 154 -0.19 -0.33 4.26
C GLY A 154 -0.91 -0.65 5.58
N LEU A 155 -1.84 0.20 6.03
CA LEU A 155 -2.74 -0.09 7.15
C LEU A 155 -4.11 -0.44 6.62
N ASN A 156 -4.58 -1.68 6.80
CA ASN A 156 -5.89 -2.12 6.31
C ASN A 156 -7.07 -1.53 7.13
N LYS A 157 -7.19 -0.20 7.15
CA LYS A 157 -8.16 0.56 7.94
C LYS A 157 -8.62 1.79 7.18
N LYS A 158 -9.92 2.08 7.31
CA LYS A 158 -10.51 3.38 7.04
C LYS A 158 -10.90 3.95 8.39
N ILE A 159 -10.35 5.08 8.80
CA ILE A 159 -10.55 5.61 10.16
C ILE A 159 -11.48 6.80 10.15
N LYS A 160 -12.34 6.94 11.16
CA LYS A 160 -13.20 8.12 11.31
C LYS A 160 -12.40 9.36 11.73
N ILE A 161 -12.70 10.49 11.11
CA ILE A 161 -12.30 11.83 11.56
C ILE A 161 -13.22 12.23 12.70
N GLU A 162 -12.68 12.32 13.90
CA GLU A 162 -13.41 12.66 15.11
C GLU A 162 -13.22 14.12 15.53
N SER A 163 -12.14 14.77 15.07
CA SER A 163 -11.90 16.19 15.28
C SER A 163 -11.04 16.77 14.17
N ILE A 164 -11.18 18.07 13.94
CA ILE A 164 -10.36 18.84 13.00
C ILE A 164 -9.77 20.02 13.76
N GLU A 165 -8.43 20.10 13.80
CA GLU A 165 -7.68 21.18 14.45
C GLU A 165 -6.64 21.77 13.49
N PHE A 166 -6.03 22.90 13.86
CA PHE A 166 -4.94 23.52 13.11
C PHE A 166 -3.62 23.33 13.86
N ALA A 167 -2.59 22.92 13.12
CA ALA A 167 -1.23 22.80 13.61
C ALA A 167 -0.37 23.90 12.99
N LEU A 168 0.10 24.81 13.84
CA LEU A 168 1.06 25.84 13.44
C LEU A 168 2.47 25.27 13.42
N LYS A 169 3.14 25.37 12.28
CA LYS A 169 4.53 24.99 12.10
C LYS A 169 5.35 26.21 11.76
N HIS A 170 6.41 26.43 12.51
CA HIS A 170 7.41 27.46 12.22
C HIS A 170 8.57 26.83 11.47
N GLN A 171 8.81 27.27 10.24
CA GLN A 171 9.96 26.82 9.44
C GLN A 171 10.48 28.01 8.62
N ASP A 172 11.78 28.30 8.75
CA ASP A 172 12.48 29.37 8.00
C ASP A 172 11.77 30.74 8.06
N GLU A 173 11.43 31.20 9.27
CA GLU A 173 10.69 32.46 9.55
C GLU A 173 9.28 32.54 8.93
N LYS A 174 8.79 31.45 8.31
CA LYS A 174 7.42 31.34 7.80
C LYS A 174 6.56 30.48 8.72
N VAL A 175 5.34 30.96 8.96
CA VAL A 175 4.30 30.21 9.65
C VAL A 175 3.51 29.45 8.59
N TRP A 176 3.47 28.12 8.75
CA TRP A 176 2.62 27.24 7.97
C TRP A 176 1.53 26.71 8.88
N GLU A 177 0.29 26.71 8.38
CA GLU A 177 -0.84 26.14 9.08
C GLU A 177 -1.23 24.84 8.37
N ASP A 178 -0.91 23.72 8.99
CA ASP A 178 -1.37 22.41 8.55
C ASP A 178 -2.68 22.07 9.28
N ILE A 179 -3.47 21.18 8.68
CA ILE A 179 -4.69 20.65 9.26
C ILE A 179 -4.35 19.36 9.99
N SER A 180 -4.91 19.21 11.19
CA SER A 180 -4.77 18.04 12.05
C SER A 180 -6.09 17.30 12.12
N LEU A 181 -6.10 16.04 11.69
CA LEU A 181 -7.27 15.17 11.72
C LEU A 181 -7.13 14.17 12.86
N GLY A 182 -7.98 14.30 13.88
CA GLY A 182 -7.93 13.48 15.09
C GLY A 182 -8.76 12.20 14.99
N THR A 183 -8.24 11.10 15.55
CA THR A 183 -8.93 9.82 15.65
C THR A 183 -8.54 9.03 16.90
N ASN A 184 -9.45 8.18 17.40
CA ASN A 184 -9.20 7.16 18.41
C ASN A 184 -9.24 5.72 17.86
N GLU A 185 -9.46 5.51 16.56
CA GLU A 185 -9.64 4.18 15.96
C GLU A 185 -8.31 3.42 15.69
N LEU A 186 -7.17 4.05 16.01
CA LEU A 186 -5.82 3.48 15.82
C LEU A 186 -5.29 2.85 17.11
N THR A 187 -4.78 1.63 16.98
CA THR A 187 -4.05 0.93 18.05
C THR A 187 -2.63 1.48 18.19
N GLU A 188 -1.94 1.18 19.29
CA GLU A 188 -0.53 1.60 19.47
C GLU A 188 0.38 1.06 18.35
N GLN A 189 0.15 -0.17 17.89
CA GLN A 189 0.89 -0.76 16.77
C GLN A 189 0.67 0.03 15.47
N ASP A 190 -0.55 0.50 15.20
CA ASP A 190 -0.84 1.31 14.01
C ASP A 190 -0.12 2.66 14.09
N LYS A 191 -0.10 3.28 15.27
CA LYS A 191 0.55 4.57 15.53
C LYS A 191 2.06 4.46 15.34
N GLU A 192 2.69 3.42 15.88
CA GLU A 192 4.11 3.14 15.68
C GLU A 192 4.44 2.88 14.22
N TYR A 193 3.59 2.12 13.52
CA TYR A 193 3.76 1.87 12.09
C TYR A 193 3.73 3.17 11.27
N LEU A 194 2.74 4.04 11.48
CA LEU A 194 2.63 5.32 10.77
C LEU A 194 3.87 6.20 10.98
N LYS A 195 4.42 6.23 12.19
CA LYS A 195 5.67 6.95 12.48
C LYS A 195 6.86 6.35 11.73
N SER A 196 6.90 5.02 11.58
CA SER A 196 8.02 4.32 10.94
C SER A 196 8.11 4.49 9.43
N ILE A 197 7.00 4.85 8.76
CA ILE A 197 6.94 5.00 7.29
C ILE A 197 7.13 6.45 6.82
N HIS A 198 7.46 7.38 7.73
CA HIS A 198 7.80 8.75 7.38
C HIS A 198 9.11 8.80 6.55
N PRO A 199 9.21 9.66 5.51
CA PRO A 199 8.21 10.61 5.03
C PRO A 199 7.13 9.97 4.16
N PHE A 200 5.90 10.48 4.29
CA PHE A 200 4.76 10.02 3.49
C PHE A 200 4.83 10.57 2.07
N LYS A 201 4.51 9.72 1.09
CA LYS A 201 4.57 10.07 -0.34
C LYS A 201 3.20 10.16 -0.99
N GLU A 202 2.27 9.31 -0.55
CA GLU A 202 0.95 9.18 -1.14
C GLU A 202 -0.05 10.15 -0.49
N SER A 203 -0.98 10.67 -1.29
CA SER A 203 -2.17 11.33 -0.78
C SER A 203 -3.22 10.30 -0.35
N LEU A 204 -3.96 10.63 0.70
CA LEU A 204 -5.03 9.80 1.26
C LEU A 204 -6.37 10.29 0.73
N ASP A 205 -7.21 9.34 0.35
CA ASP A 205 -8.60 9.64 0.01
C ASP A 205 -9.40 9.79 1.32
N ILE A 206 -10.17 10.87 1.40
CA ILE A 206 -11.21 11.08 2.42
C ILE A 206 -12.55 10.71 1.79
N ILE A 207 -13.31 9.86 2.45
CA ILE A 207 -14.52 9.24 1.91
C ILE A 207 -15.75 9.42 2.80
N ILE A 208 -16.92 9.35 2.17
CA ILE A 208 -18.22 9.23 2.83
C ILE A 208 -18.68 7.78 2.66
N GLU A 209 -18.77 7.05 3.77
CA GLU A 209 -19.32 5.68 3.87
C GLU A 209 -20.44 5.63 4.91
#